data_AF-A0A972K6T1-F1
#
_entry.id   AF-A0A972K6T1-F1
#
_cell.length_a   1.000
_cell.length_b   1.000
_cell.length_c   1.000
_cell.angle_alpha   90.00
_cell.angle_beta   90.00
_cell.angle_gamma   90.00
#
_symmetry.space_group_name_H-M   'P 1'
#
loop_
_entity.id
_entity.type
_entity.pdbx_description
1 polymer ?
#
loop_
_entity_poly.entity_id
_entity_poly.type
_entity_poly.pdbx_seq_one_letter_code
_entity_poly.pdbx_strand_id
1 'polypeptide(L)'
;KGGKERIVPVSERTIEKIKYYIRNIRPQLIKHRDNPFVFVSRRGSKLTRQRIWQFLKTYAKKAGIDLSPHVIRHSFATHLLEGGADLRSVQKMLGHSDISTTQIYTRVTTDRLKRVYERYHPRA
;
A
#
# COMPACT_ATOMS: atom_id res chain seq x y z
N LYS A 1 -14.38 -9.19 -8.93
CA LYS A 1 -14.76 -8.81 -10.31
C LYS A 1 -13.50 -8.26 -10.98
N GLY A 2 -13.06 -8.88 -12.08
CA GLY A 2 -11.81 -8.56 -12.80
C GLY A 2 -10.60 -9.34 -12.27
N GLY A 3 -10.34 -10.53 -12.80
CA GLY A 3 -9.18 -11.40 -12.49
C GLY A 3 -7.85 -10.83 -12.99
N LYS A 4 -7.61 -9.55 -12.77
CA LYS A 4 -6.36 -8.87 -13.14
C LYS A 4 -5.34 -9.11 -12.05
N GLU A 5 -4.46 -10.08 -12.27
CA GLU A 5 -3.26 -10.25 -11.48
C GLU A 5 -2.30 -9.08 -11.71
N ARG A 6 -1.54 -8.72 -10.68
CA ARG A 6 -0.59 -7.62 -10.75
C ARG A 6 0.50 -7.83 -9.72
N ILE A 7 1.73 -7.53 -10.13
CA ILE A 7 2.89 -7.53 -9.26
C ILE A 7 2.95 -6.16 -8.59
N VAL A 8 3.06 -6.16 -7.27
CA VAL A 8 3.24 -4.95 -6.47
C VAL A 8 4.63 -5.03 -5.85
N PRO A 9 5.50 -4.04 -6.08
CA PRO A 9 6.81 -4.01 -5.43
C PRO A 9 6.61 -3.82 -3.93
N VAL A 10 7.36 -4.58 -3.16
CA VAL A 10 7.32 -4.57 -1.70
C VAL A 10 8.72 -4.26 -1.22
N SER A 11 8.87 -3.37 -0.25
CA SER A 11 10.19 -3.03 0.30
C SER A 11 10.83 -4.25 0.98
N GLU A 12 12.17 -4.32 0.95
CA GLU A 12 12.96 -5.37 1.61
C GLU A 12 12.52 -5.58 3.07
N ARG A 13 12.39 -4.48 3.82
CA ARG A 13 11.92 -4.48 5.20
C ARG A 13 10.54 -5.12 5.37
N THR A 14 9.63 -4.90 4.41
CA THR A 14 8.30 -5.52 4.47
C THR A 14 8.38 -7.01 4.16
N ILE A 15 9.22 -7.41 3.19
CA ILE A 15 9.48 -8.81 2.85
C ILE A 15 10.04 -9.55 4.07
N GLU A 16 11.01 -8.97 4.78
CA GLU A 16 11.58 -9.54 6.00
C GLU A 16 10.51 -9.78 7.07
N LYS A 17 9.64 -8.79 7.32
CA LYS A 17 8.55 -8.92 8.30
C LYS A 17 7.53 -9.98 7.90
N ILE A 18 7.19 -10.08 6.60
CA ILE A 18 6.30 -11.13 6.09
C ILE A 18 6.95 -12.52 6.24
N LYS A 19 8.22 -12.67 5.86
CA LYS A 19 8.98 -13.92 6.03
C LYS A 19 9.02 -14.34 7.50
N TYR A 20 9.31 -13.40 8.41
CA TYR A 20 9.29 -13.65 9.85
C TYR A 20 7.91 -14.12 10.33
N TYR A 21 6.83 -13.45 9.90
CA TYR A 21 5.47 -13.84 10.23
C TYR A 21 5.14 -15.26 9.74
N ILE A 22 5.46 -15.58 8.48
CA ILE A 22 5.19 -16.89 7.86
C ILE A 22 5.93 -18.01 8.59
N ARG A 23 7.19 -17.79 8.99
CA ARG A 23 8.02 -18.81 9.63
C ARG A 23 7.72 -18.99 11.12
N ASN A 24 7.51 -17.89 11.84
CA ASN A 24 7.53 -17.92 13.31
C ASN A 24 6.15 -17.80 13.94
N ILE A 25 5.22 -17.05 13.33
CA ILE A 25 3.92 -16.72 13.95
C ILE A 25 2.79 -17.55 13.33
N ARG A 26 2.70 -17.56 11.99
CA ARG A 26 1.63 -18.21 11.25
C ARG A 26 1.44 -19.69 11.60
N PRO A 27 2.49 -20.53 11.75
CA PRO A 27 2.32 -21.95 12.07
C PRO A 27 1.60 -22.17 13.41
N GLN A 28 1.88 -21.33 14.40
CA GLN A 28 1.24 -21.38 15.72
C GLN A 28 -0.26 -21.04 15.66
N LEU A 29 -0.66 -20.17 14.72
CA LEU A 29 -2.05 -19.75 14.56
C LEU A 29 -2.90 -20.77 13.81
N ILE A 30 -2.33 -21.42 12.77
CA ILE A 30 -3.05 -22.41 11.96
C ILE A 30 -3.02 -23.82 12.57
N LYS A 31 -2.18 -24.06 13.58
CA LYS A 31 -2.02 -25.36 14.27
C LYS A 31 -1.83 -26.52 13.28
N HIS A 32 -0.94 -26.34 12.31
CA HIS A 32 -0.62 -27.31 11.26
C HIS A 32 -1.79 -27.71 10.34
N ARG A 33 -2.87 -26.94 10.30
CA ARG A 33 -3.94 -27.13 9.31
C ARG A 33 -3.55 -26.50 7.98
N ASP A 34 -3.95 -27.15 6.90
CA ASP A 34 -3.87 -26.55 5.58
C ASP A 34 -4.73 -25.28 5.52
N ASN A 35 -4.09 -24.17 5.15
CA ASN A 35 -4.74 -22.89 5.03
C ASN A 35 -4.11 -22.11 3.85
N PRO A 36 -4.90 -21.70 2.85
CA PRO A 36 -4.38 -21.02 1.66
C PRO A 36 -4.07 -19.53 1.88
N PHE A 37 -4.50 -18.94 3.00
CA PHE A 37 -4.34 -17.51 3.25
C PHE A 37 -2.99 -17.19 3.89
N VAL A 38 -2.28 -16.21 3.32
CA VAL A 38 -1.03 -15.70 3.90
C VAL A 38 -1.29 -15.19 5.32
N PHE A 39 -2.21 -14.23 5.49
CA PHE A 39 -2.56 -13.67 6.79
C PHE A 39 -3.80 -14.33 7.40
N VAL A 40 -3.67 -14.82 8.63
CA VAL A 40 -4.73 -15.49 9.38
C VAL A 40 -5.07 -14.76 10.67
N SER A 41 -6.30 -14.95 11.14
CA SER A 41 -6.78 -14.48 12.44
C SER A 41 -6.12 -15.26 13.59
N ARG A 42 -6.31 -14.79 14.83
CA ARG A 42 -5.88 -15.52 16.04
C ARG A 42 -6.48 -16.93 16.16
N ARG A 43 -7.59 -17.21 15.46
CA ARG A 43 -8.24 -18.52 15.42
C ARG A 43 -7.77 -19.39 14.24
N GLY A 44 -6.77 -18.94 13.47
CA GLY A 44 -6.26 -19.65 12.30
C GLY A 44 -7.17 -19.55 11.06
N SER A 45 -8.20 -18.71 11.07
CA SER A 45 -9.12 -18.50 9.94
C SER A 45 -8.72 -17.31 9.07
N LYS A 46 -9.36 -17.15 7.90
CA LYS A 46 -9.16 -15.98 7.03
C LYS A 46 -9.34 -14.66 7.80
N LEU A 47 -8.40 -13.74 7.63
CA LEU A 47 -8.54 -12.39 8.17
C LEU A 47 -9.61 -11.60 7.39
N THR A 48 -10.58 -11.02 8.09
CA THR A 48 -11.66 -10.25 7.46
C THR A 48 -11.26 -8.79 7.26
N ARG A 49 -11.88 -8.13 6.26
CA ARG A 49 -11.69 -6.69 6.03
C ARG A 49 -12.01 -5.85 7.27
N GLN A 50 -13.07 -6.20 7.98
CA GLN A 50 -13.47 -5.51 9.22
C GLN A 50 -12.41 -5.65 10.32
N ARG A 51 -11.75 -6.81 10.44
CA ARG A 51 -10.65 -6.98 11.40
C ARG A 51 -9.41 -6.16 11.04
N ILE A 52 -9.04 -6.12 9.76
CA ILE A 52 -7.96 -5.24 9.29
C ILE A 52 -8.30 -3.79 9.63
N TRP A 53 -9.54 -3.37 9.40
CA TRP A 53 -9.99 -2.01 9.72
C TRP A 53 -9.88 -1.68 11.21
N GLN A 54 -10.28 -2.62 12.07
CA GLN A 54 -10.12 -2.46 13.52
C GLN A 54 -8.66 -2.36 13.93
N PHE A 55 -7.76 -3.17 13.36
CA PHE A 55 -6.33 -3.05 13.63
C PHE A 55 -5.79 -1.68 13.23
N LEU A 56 -6.12 -1.21 12.02
CA LEU A 56 -5.73 0.11 11.56
C LEU A 56 -6.19 1.21 12.51
N LYS A 57 -7.47 1.19 12.93
CA LYS A 57 -8.00 2.15 13.91
C LYS A 57 -7.26 2.09 15.25
N THR A 58 -6.95 0.89 15.74
CA THR A 58 -6.20 0.73 16.99
C THR A 58 -4.80 1.34 16.88
N TYR A 59 -4.08 1.09 15.80
CA TYR A 59 -2.74 1.67 15.60
C TYR A 59 -2.78 3.17 15.34
N ALA A 60 -3.77 3.66 14.59
CA ALA A 60 -4.01 5.08 14.36
C ALA A 60 -4.21 5.83 15.68
N LYS A 61 -5.08 5.31 16.55
CA LYS A 61 -5.29 5.87 17.90
C LYS A 61 -4.01 5.87 18.74
N LYS A 62 -3.22 4.79 18.70
CA LYS A 62 -1.94 4.71 19.43
C LYS A 62 -0.90 5.69 18.91
N ALA A 63 -0.90 5.97 17.62
CA ALA A 63 0.00 6.92 16.98
C ALA A 63 -0.53 8.37 17.04
N GLY A 64 -1.75 8.60 17.53
CA GLY A 64 -2.37 9.94 17.58
C GLY A 64 -2.73 10.50 16.20
N ILE A 65 -2.94 9.65 15.20
CA ILE A 65 -3.27 10.04 13.83
C ILE A 65 -4.67 9.57 13.44
N ASP A 66 -5.34 10.30 12.55
CA ASP A 66 -6.54 9.79 11.86
C ASP A 66 -6.12 9.02 10.59
N LEU A 67 -6.70 7.85 10.39
CA LEU A 67 -6.25 6.91 9.37
C LEU A 67 -7.43 6.16 8.76
N SER A 68 -7.53 6.21 7.43
CA SER A 68 -8.41 5.35 6.64
C SER A 68 -7.64 4.50 5.65
N PRO A 69 -8.21 3.41 5.10
CA PRO A 69 -7.48 2.57 4.13
C PRO A 69 -7.22 3.37 2.84
N HIS A 70 -8.08 4.34 2.54
CA HIS A 70 -7.89 5.28 1.44
C HIS A 70 -6.73 6.24 1.71
N VAL A 71 -6.62 6.78 2.93
CA VAL A 71 -5.48 7.63 3.33
C VAL A 71 -4.16 6.86 3.24
N ILE A 72 -4.10 5.63 3.77
CA ILE A 72 -2.89 4.79 3.66
C ILE A 72 -2.49 4.56 2.20
N ARG A 73 -3.45 4.18 1.35
CA ARG A 73 -3.20 3.94 -0.07
C ARG A 73 -2.71 5.21 -0.77
N HIS A 74 -3.32 6.35 -0.43
CA HIS A 74 -2.95 7.63 -1.01
C HIS A 74 -1.52 8.03 -0.60
N SER A 75 -1.19 7.95 0.70
CA SER A 75 0.17 8.23 1.19
C SER A 75 1.21 7.32 0.55
N PHE A 76 0.91 6.03 0.35
CA PHE A 76 1.80 5.11 -0.36
C PHE A 76 2.03 5.54 -1.81
N ALA A 77 0.97 5.91 -2.52
CA ALA A 77 1.06 6.35 -3.91
C ALA A 77 1.86 7.65 -4.05
N THR A 78 1.59 8.63 -3.18
CA THR A 78 2.33 9.90 -3.13
C THR A 78 3.79 9.66 -2.80
N HIS A 79 4.10 8.83 -1.81
CA HIS A 79 5.49 8.50 -1.44
C HIS A 79 6.27 7.86 -2.60
N LEU A 80 5.64 6.96 -3.38
CA LEU A 80 6.28 6.40 -4.57
C LEU A 80 6.57 7.46 -5.63
N LEU A 81 5.62 8.37 -5.87
CA LEU A 81 5.78 9.45 -6.86
C LEU A 81 6.85 10.46 -6.45
N GLU A 82 6.90 10.82 -5.17
CA GLU A 82 7.93 11.68 -4.58
C GLU A 82 9.32 11.04 -4.67
N GLY A 83 9.41 9.71 -4.49
CA GLY A 83 10.62 8.92 -4.71
C GLY A 83 11.02 8.76 -6.18
N GLY A 84 10.30 9.40 -7.11
CA GLY A 84 10.64 9.43 -8.53
C GLY A 84 9.98 8.36 -9.38
N ALA A 85 9.14 7.48 -8.80
CA ALA A 85 8.44 6.45 -9.56
C ALA A 85 7.56 7.08 -10.66
N ASP A 86 7.50 6.40 -11.80
CA ASP A 86 6.64 6.80 -12.90
C ASP A 86 5.15 6.60 -12.56
N LEU A 87 4.32 7.55 -12.98
CA LEU A 87 2.89 7.56 -12.67
C LEU A 87 2.15 6.35 -13.24
N ARG A 88 2.48 5.92 -14.47
CA ARG A 88 1.87 4.71 -15.04
C ARG A 88 2.26 3.46 -14.26
N SER A 89 3.50 3.41 -13.77
CA SER A 89 3.97 2.32 -12.91
C SER A 89 3.20 2.26 -11.58
N VAL A 90 3.01 3.40 -10.92
CA VAL A 90 2.21 3.49 -9.68
C VAL A 90 0.73 3.13 -9.95
N GLN A 91 0.16 3.57 -11.07
CA GLN A 91 -1.22 3.24 -11.45
C GLN A 91 -1.43 1.73 -11.68
N LYS A 92 -0.51 1.07 -12.39
CA LYS A 92 -0.54 -0.40 -12.58
C LYS A 92 -0.51 -1.16 -11.25
N MET A 93 0.28 -0.68 -10.30
CA MET A 93 0.41 -1.29 -8.97
C MET A 93 -0.85 -1.13 -8.11
N LEU A 94 -1.51 0.03 -8.17
CA LEU A 94 -2.71 0.32 -7.37
C LEU A 94 -4.00 -0.24 -7.97
N GLY A 95 -3.99 -0.63 -9.25
CA GLY A 95 -5.02 -1.47 -9.84
C GLY A 95 -6.36 -0.78 -10.09
N HIS A 96 -6.35 0.54 -10.31
CA HIS A 96 -7.55 1.30 -10.61
C HIS A 96 -7.91 1.16 -12.10
N SER A 97 -9.03 0.49 -12.36
CA SER A 97 -9.85 0.71 -13.56
C SER A 97 -10.86 1.86 -13.37
N ASP A 98 -10.87 2.51 -12.19
CA ASP A 98 -11.82 3.57 -11.85
C ASP A 98 -11.11 4.78 -11.21
N ILE A 99 -11.39 5.93 -11.79
CA ILE A 99 -10.61 7.18 -11.85
C ILE A 99 -10.91 8.14 -10.68
N SER A 100 -11.28 7.64 -9.50
CA SER A 100 -11.69 8.49 -8.36
C SER A 100 -10.55 9.07 -7.51
N THR A 101 -9.28 8.96 -7.94
CA THR A 101 -8.12 9.63 -7.31
C THR A 101 -7.20 10.35 -8.31
N THR A 102 -7.61 10.41 -9.58
CA THR A 102 -6.80 10.96 -10.69
C THR A 102 -6.41 12.42 -10.49
N GLN A 103 -7.24 13.22 -9.81
CA GLN A 103 -6.96 14.64 -9.56
C GLN A 103 -5.75 14.88 -8.66
N ILE A 104 -5.48 14.01 -7.69
CA ILE A 104 -4.33 14.21 -6.79
C ILE A 104 -3.02 13.84 -7.51
N TYR A 105 -3.06 12.82 -8.37
CA TYR A 105 -1.89 12.42 -9.15
C TYR A 105 -1.49 13.47 -10.20
N THR A 106 -2.47 14.13 -10.82
CA THR A 106 -2.19 15.26 -11.72
C THR A 106 -1.44 16.36 -10.98
N ARG A 107 -1.90 16.74 -9.77
CA ARG A 107 -1.27 17.81 -8.99
C ARG A 107 0.19 17.54 -8.62
N VAL A 108 0.49 16.31 -8.17
CA VAL A 108 1.87 15.87 -7.87
C VAL A 108 2.74 15.88 -9.12
N THR A 109 2.19 15.52 -10.27
CA THR A 109 2.89 15.57 -11.56
C THR A 109 3.16 17.01 -11.99
N THR A 110 2.20 17.92 -11.80
CA THR A 110 2.36 19.36 -12.08
C THR A 110 3.45 19.99 -11.21
N ASP A 111 3.50 19.68 -9.92
CA ASP A 111 4.55 20.20 -9.02
C ASP A 111 5.93 19.66 -9.38
N ARG A 112 6.03 18.40 -9.83
CA ARG A 112 7.28 17.81 -10.33
C ARG A 112 7.70 18.41 -11.67
N LEU A 113 6.77 18.56 -12.62
CA LEU A 113 7.02 19.23 -13.91
C LEU A 113 7.53 20.65 -13.69
N LYS A 114 6.91 21.39 -12.76
CA LYS A 114 7.35 22.72 -12.37
C LYS A 114 8.77 22.72 -11.79
N ARG A 115 9.08 21.82 -10.84
CA ARG A 115 10.43 21.69 -10.28
C ARG A 115 11.49 21.27 -11.30
N VAL A 116 11.16 20.38 -12.24
CA VAL A 116 12.07 19.97 -13.32
C VAL A 116 12.26 21.13 -14.31
N TYR A 117 11.19 21.82 -14.68
CA TYR A 117 11.24 23.00 -15.54
C TYR A 117 12.10 24.11 -14.90
N GLU A 118 11.88 24.47 -13.64
CA GLU A 118 12.69 25.44 -12.89
C GLU A 118 14.17 25.04 -12.79
N ARG A 119 14.47 23.74 -12.71
CA ARG A 119 15.85 23.23 -12.63
C ARG A 119 16.60 23.30 -13.96
N TYR A 120 15.94 23.05 -15.08
CA TYR A 120 16.57 22.98 -16.40
C TYR A 120 16.35 24.22 -17.28
N HIS A 121 15.39 25.09 -16.91
CA HIS A 121 15.08 26.35 -17.59
C HIS A 121 14.89 27.50 -16.58
N PRO A 122 15.92 27.86 -15.78
CA PRO A 122 15.80 28.85 -14.70
C PRO A 122 15.63 30.31 -15.16
N ARG A 123 15.48 30.59 -16.46
CA ARG A 123 15.43 31.94 -17.06
C ARG A 123 14.37 32.13 -18.15
N ALA A 124 13.33 31.30 -18.19
CA ALA A 124 12.20 31.48 -19.10
C ALA A 124 11.07 32.31 -18.46
#